data_AF-A0A834NAX6-F1
#
_entry.id   AF-A0A834NAX6-F1
#
_cell.length_a   1.000
_cell.length_b   1.000
_cell.length_c   1.000
_cell.angle_alpha   90.00
_cell.angle_beta   90.00
_cell.angle_gamma   90.00
#
_symmetry.space_group_name_H-M   'P 1'
#
loop_
_entity.id
_entity.type
_entity.pdbx_description
1 polymer ?
#
loop_
_entity_poly.entity_id
_entity_poly.type
_entity_poly.pdbx_seq_one_letter_code
_entity_poly.pdbx_strand_id
1 'polypeptide(L)'
;MEQLQAALIAITVLRSNVDRVFGIFLNDLHSGEQNKHVTYLQGLLSTVNMNLRNVVRKIKNLKPISHPLHLERMNNFNQQSAEKRQINYMMTTLTQFFGDMTISASESVKSDISFDITLGYILKAVIIIRGMMIEWIVVKGYEESIDLWTQSRHKVFRKVTENALAAILHFDSVEYPELGVQSFMIWFHTLINLFIEPCKHCGLHLNKFSPPTWRDFHNGEAYHEECKPNNTSFSIAR
;
A
#
# COMPACT_ATOMS: atom_id res chain seq x y z
N MET A 1 24.31 -4.21 -21.17
CA MET A 1 23.17 -3.30 -21.46
C MET A 1 22.13 -3.95 -22.36
N GLU A 2 22.51 -4.57 -23.47
CA GLU A 2 21.58 -5.22 -24.43
C GLU A 2 20.67 -6.30 -23.81
N GLN A 3 21.21 -7.15 -22.92
CA GLN A 3 20.43 -8.18 -22.23
C GLN A 3 19.38 -7.61 -21.25
N LEU A 4 19.68 -6.47 -20.61
CA LEU A 4 18.77 -5.78 -19.71
C LEU A 4 17.61 -5.12 -20.48
N GLN A 5 17.94 -4.46 -21.60
CA GLN A 5 16.94 -3.88 -22.50
C GLN A 5 16.03 -4.98 -23.10
N ALA A 6 16.60 -6.13 -23.46
CA ALA A 6 15.84 -7.29 -23.94
C ALA A 6 14.92 -7.90 -22.87
N ALA A 7 15.26 -7.79 -21.59
CA ALA A 7 14.42 -8.22 -20.47
C ALA A 7 13.27 -7.21 -20.22
N LEU A 8 13.56 -5.90 -20.26
CA LEU A 8 12.55 -4.85 -20.14
C LEU A 8 11.48 -4.96 -21.24
N ILE A 9 11.90 -5.17 -22.50
CA ILE A 9 10.97 -5.39 -23.62
C ILE A 9 10.10 -6.62 -23.39
N ALA A 10 10.66 -7.72 -22.86
CA ALA A 10 9.91 -8.94 -22.58
C ALA A 10 8.85 -8.74 -21.48
N ILE A 11 9.15 -7.91 -20.47
CA ILE A 11 8.20 -7.53 -19.41
C ILE A 11 7.05 -6.69 -19.98
N THR A 12 7.35 -5.70 -20.85
CA THR A 12 6.33 -4.88 -21.50
C THR A 12 5.40 -5.70 -22.39
N VAL A 13 5.94 -6.67 -23.13
CA VAL A 13 5.14 -7.61 -23.94
C VAL A 13 4.26 -8.50 -23.06
N LEU A 14 4.77 -8.97 -21.93
CA LEU A 14 3.97 -9.75 -20.98
C LEU A 14 2.79 -8.94 -20.43
N ARG A 15 3.04 -7.70 -19.97
CA ARG A 15 2.00 -6.78 -19.48
C ARG A 15 0.88 -6.60 -20.50
N SER A 16 1.24 -6.27 -21.75
CA SER A 16 0.26 -6.07 -22.82
C SER A 16 -0.60 -7.33 -23.11
N ASN A 17 -0.02 -8.52 -22.99
CA ASN A 17 -0.79 -9.76 -23.20
C ASN A 17 -1.71 -10.09 -22.02
N VAL A 18 -1.28 -9.77 -20.79
CA VAL A 18 -2.14 -9.90 -19.61
C VAL A 18 -3.31 -8.92 -19.68
N ASP A 19 -3.05 -7.66 -20.04
CA ASP A 19 -4.10 -6.63 -20.18
C ASP A 19 -5.16 -7.03 -21.22
N ARG A 20 -4.75 -7.67 -22.33
CA ARG A 20 -5.69 -8.21 -23.34
C ARG A 20 -6.58 -9.33 -22.81
N VAL A 21 -6.03 -10.24 -22.01
CA VAL A 21 -6.81 -11.33 -21.39
C VAL A 21 -7.86 -10.77 -20.42
N PHE A 22 -7.45 -9.82 -19.56
CA PHE A 22 -8.38 -9.18 -18.62
C PHE A 22 -9.42 -8.30 -19.31
N GLY A 23 -9.05 -7.59 -20.38
CA GLY A 23 -10.00 -6.79 -21.18
C GLY A 23 -11.10 -7.66 -21.83
N ILE A 24 -10.75 -8.85 -22.31
CA ILE A 24 -11.73 -9.81 -22.85
C ILE A 24 -12.60 -10.39 -21.74
N PHE A 25 -12.01 -10.79 -20.61
CA PHE A 25 -12.76 -11.30 -19.46
C PHE A 25 -13.79 -10.28 -18.92
N LEU A 26 -13.43 -8.98 -18.90
CA LEU A 26 -14.34 -7.90 -18.51
C LEU A 26 -15.46 -7.67 -19.52
N ASN A 27 -15.18 -7.82 -20.82
CA ASN A 27 -16.21 -7.73 -21.86
C ASN A 27 -17.14 -8.96 -21.89
N ASP A 28 -16.63 -10.16 -21.56
CA ASP A 28 -17.39 -11.42 -21.54
C ASP A 28 -18.42 -11.51 -20.41
N LEU A 29 -18.24 -10.79 -19.29
CA LEU A 29 -19.28 -10.67 -18.24
C LEU A 29 -20.59 -10.05 -18.76
N HIS A 30 -20.56 -9.42 -19.94
CA HIS A 30 -21.71 -8.78 -20.57
C HIS A 30 -22.34 -9.57 -21.73
N SER A 31 -21.71 -10.61 -22.28
CA SER A 31 -22.23 -11.37 -23.44
C SER A 31 -22.08 -12.88 -23.28
N GLY A 32 -23.18 -13.58 -22.98
CA GLY A 32 -23.23 -15.00 -22.60
C GLY A 32 -23.06 -16.04 -23.72
N GLU A 33 -22.00 -15.99 -24.54
CA GLU A 33 -21.68 -17.05 -25.52
C GLU A 33 -20.46 -17.88 -25.11
N GLN A 34 -20.67 -19.09 -24.57
CA GLN A 34 -19.60 -19.79 -23.83
C GLN A 34 -18.71 -20.75 -24.63
N ASN A 35 -19.12 -21.31 -25.79
CA ASN A 35 -18.45 -22.50 -26.34
C ASN A 35 -17.39 -22.28 -27.44
N LYS A 36 -17.34 -21.14 -28.14
CA LYS A 36 -16.22 -20.81 -29.07
C LYS A 36 -15.07 -20.07 -28.37
N HIS A 37 -15.31 -19.57 -27.16
CA HIS A 37 -14.43 -18.64 -26.45
C HIS A 37 -13.38 -19.36 -25.58
N VAL A 38 -13.68 -20.57 -25.09
CA VAL A 38 -12.76 -21.36 -24.26
C VAL A 38 -11.47 -21.72 -25.00
N THR A 39 -11.55 -22.15 -26.26
CA THR A 39 -10.38 -22.47 -27.09
C THR A 39 -9.53 -21.23 -27.38
N TYR A 40 -10.16 -20.06 -27.53
CA TYR A 40 -9.47 -18.79 -27.75
C TYR A 40 -8.76 -18.30 -26.49
N LEU A 41 -9.43 -18.36 -25.33
CA LEU A 41 -8.83 -18.04 -24.03
C LEU A 41 -7.67 -18.99 -23.69
N GLN A 42 -7.78 -20.29 -24.01
CA GLN A 42 -6.69 -21.25 -23.89
C GLN A 42 -5.47 -20.86 -24.75
N GLY A 43 -5.69 -20.31 -25.95
CA GLY A 43 -4.65 -19.77 -26.82
C GLY A 43 -3.94 -18.55 -26.22
N LEU A 44 -4.70 -17.62 -25.63
CA LEU A 44 -4.15 -16.44 -24.96
C LEU A 44 -3.37 -16.81 -23.69
N LEU A 45 -3.91 -17.69 -22.86
CA LEU A 45 -3.22 -18.24 -21.68
C LEU A 45 -1.92 -18.96 -22.06
N SER A 46 -1.92 -19.70 -23.16
CA SER A 46 -0.71 -20.35 -23.68
C SER A 46 0.34 -19.32 -24.11
N THR A 47 -0.09 -18.22 -24.73
CA THR A 47 0.77 -17.10 -25.14
C THR A 47 1.38 -16.37 -23.94
N VAL A 48 0.58 -16.08 -22.92
CA VAL A 48 1.05 -15.49 -21.66
C VAL A 48 2.06 -16.41 -20.97
N ASN A 49 1.77 -17.71 -20.88
CA ASN A 49 2.68 -18.70 -20.28
C ASN A 49 4.00 -18.84 -21.04
N MET A 50 4.01 -18.67 -22.36
CA MET A 50 5.22 -18.64 -23.16
C MET A 50 6.04 -17.38 -22.89
N ASN A 51 5.37 -16.22 -22.83
CA ASN A 51 6.02 -14.94 -22.56
C ASN A 51 6.60 -14.87 -21.14
N LEU A 52 5.90 -15.42 -20.15
CA LEU A 52 6.40 -15.56 -18.78
C LEU A 52 7.67 -16.40 -18.73
N ARG A 53 7.69 -17.55 -19.41
CA ARG A 53 8.88 -18.40 -19.52
C ARG A 53 10.04 -17.69 -20.22
N ASN A 54 9.76 -16.87 -21.23
CA ASN A 54 10.76 -16.07 -21.93
C ASN A 54 11.36 -14.98 -21.04
N VAL A 55 10.55 -14.30 -20.23
CA VAL A 55 11.02 -13.33 -19.22
C VAL A 55 11.91 -14.03 -18.19
N VAL A 56 11.46 -15.15 -17.63
CA VAL A 56 12.22 -15.92 -16.63
C VAL A 56 13.57 -16.38 -17.19
N ARG A 57 13.61 -16.87 -18.43
CA ARG A 57 14.86 -17.28 -19.09
C ARG A 57 15.80 -16.09 -19.30
N LYS A 58 15.28 -14.95 -19.72
CA LYS A 58 16.08 -13.74 -19.93
C LYS A 58 16.67 -13.21 -18.61
N ILE A 59 15.90 -13.25 -17.53
CA ILE A 59 16.38 -12.87 -16.19
C ILE A 59 17.48 -13.83 -15.70
N LYS A 60 17.30 -15.14 -15.88
CA LYS A 60 18.31 -16.15 -15.51
C LYS A 60 19.63 -16.01 -16.27
N ASN A 61 19.60 -15.44 -17.46
CA ASN A 61 20.77 -15.24 -18.30
C ASN A 61 21.47 -13.89 -18.07
N LEU A 62 20.94 -13.04 -17.18
CA LEU A 62 21.64 -11.82 -16.76
C LEU A 62 22.87 -12.24 -15.95
N LYS A 63 24.06 -11.94 -16.46
CA LYS A 63 25.31 -12.23 -15.76
C LYS A 63 25.39 -11.33 -14.52
N PRO A 64 25.61 -11.85 -13.29
CA PRO A 64 25.88 -11.00 -12.14
C PRO A 64 27.15 -10.20 -12.41
N ILE A 65 27.08 -8.89 -12.15
CA ILE A 65 28.16 -7.94 -12.46
C ILE A 65 29.41 -8.33 -11.67
N SER A 66 30.45 -8.79 -12.38
CA SER A 66 31.71 -9.23 -11.80
C SER A 66 32.88 -8.32 -12.26
N HIS A 67 32.94 -7.06 -11.77
CA HIS A 67 34.15 -6.26 -11.44
C HIS A 67 33.80 -4.78 -11.10
N PRO A 68 34.70 -3.96 -10.50
CA PRO A 68 34.41 -3.18 -9.31
C PRO A 68 33.67 -1.87 -9.60
N LEU A 69 32.36 -1.90 -9.40
CA LEU A 69 31.51 -0.74 -9.14
C LEU A 69 31.71 -0.27 -7.69
N HIS A 70 32.81 0.42 -7.37
CA HIS A 70 33.08 0.83 -5.99
C HIS A 70 32.66 2.28 -5.67
N LEU A 71 32.52 3.17 -6.65
CA LEU A 71 32.21 4.58 -6.35
C LEU A 71 30.70 4.90 -6.33
N GLU A 72 29.94 4.44 -7.34
CA GLU A 72 28.47 4.61 -7.33
C GLU A 72 27.77 3.69 -6.33
N ARG A 73 28.32 2.50 -6.09
CA ARG A 73 27.77 1.57 -5.09
C ARG A 73 28.02 2.07 -3.68
N MET A 74 29.12 2.75 -3.39
CA MET A 74 29.31 3.41 -2.09
C MET A 74 28.36 4.59 -1.93
N ASN A 75 28.13 5.42 -2.95
CA ASN A 75 27.17 6.53 -2.83
C ASN A 75 25.73 6.03 -2.66
N ASN A 76 25.29 5.05 -3.45
CA ASN A 76 23.96 4.44 -3.31
C ASN A 76 23.82 3.64 -2.02
N PHE A 77 24.85 2.90 -1.58
CA PHE A 77 24.82 2.17 -0.32
C PHE A 77 24.90 3.12 0.88
N ASN A 78 25.67 4.21 0.80
CA ASN A 78 25.75 5.23 1.84
C ASN A 78 24.45 6.04 1.91
N GLN A 79 23.86 6.46 0.79
CA GLN A 79 22.55 7.10 0.73
C GLN A 79 21.45 6.17 1.24
N GLN A 80 21.39 4.94 0.73
CA GLN A 80 20.45 3.92 1.22
C GLN A 80 20.66 3.59 2.71
N SER A 81 21.90 3.63 3.20
CA SER A 81 22.20 3.44 4.63
C SER A 81 21.80 4.67 5.47
N ALA A 82 21.90 5.88 4.93
CA ALA A 82 21.54 7.12 5.61
C ALA A 82 20.01 7.26 5.71
N GLU A 83 19.29 7.02 4.61
CA GLU A 83 17.83 6.96 4.58
C GLU A 83 17.30 5.90 5.54
N LYS A 84 17.87 4.68 5.50
CA LYS A 84 17.53 3.62 6.47
C LYS A 84 17.76 4.05 7.92
N ARG A 85 18.84 4.77 8.22
CA ARG A 85 19.11 5.29 9.58
C ARG A 85 18.07 6.33 10.00
N GLN A 86 17.70 7.24 9.10
CA GLN A 86 16.70 8.27 9.39
C GLN A 86 15.32 7.65 9.64
N ILE A 87 14.92 6.68 8.81
CA ILE A 87 13.68 5.93 9.00
C ILE A 87 13.71 5.22 10.36
N ASN A 88 14.76 4.45 10.66
CA ASN A 88 14.88 3.74 11.93
C ASN A 88 14.84 4.67 13.16
N TYR A 89 15.47 5.84 13.05
CA TYR A 89 15.42 6.87 14.09
C TYR A 89 14.01 7.40 14.30
N MET A 90 13.32 7.81 13.23
CA MET A 90 11.93 8.26 13.28
C MET A 90 11.02 7.18 13.89
N MET A 91 11.19 5.91 13.50
CA MET A 91 10.40 4.81 14.05
C MET A 91 10.64 4.59 15.54
N THR A 92 11.88 4.74 15.99
CA THR A 92 12.21 4.66 17.43
C THR A 92 11.49 5.76 18.19
N THR A 93 11.50 7.00 17.67
CA THR A 93 10.79 8.14 18.26
C THR A 93 9.28 7.91 18.30
N LEU A 94 8.67 7.43 17.21
CA LEU A 94 7.24 7.13 17.16
C LEU A 94 6.84 6.01 18.14
N THR A 95 7.65 4.95 18.24
CA THR A 95 7.40 3.84 19.18
C THR A 95 7.49 4.30 20.64
N GLN A 96 8.38 5.25 20.94
CA GLN A 96 8.47 5.83 22.29
C GLN A 96 7.32 6.78 22.61
N PHE A 97 6.73 7.41 21.60
CA PHE A 97 5.64 8.35 21.76
C PHE A 97 4.30 7.66 22.06
N PHE A 98 4.06 6.48 21.49
CA PHE A 98 2.82 5.73 21.66
C PHE A 98 3.03 4.46 22.53
N GLY A 99 2.50 4.45 23.75
CA GLY A 99 2.64 3.29 24.65
C GLY A 99 1.78 2.06 24.28
N ASP A 100 0.82 2.25 23.40
CA ASP A 100 -0.24 1.32 22.99
C ASP A 100 -0.20 0.97 21.47
N MET A 101 0.79 1.51 20.77
CA MET A 101 1.12 1.15 19.39
C MET A 101 2.50 0.50 19.37
N THR A 102 2.57 -0.71 18.84
CA THR A 102 3.86 -1.37 18.58
C THR A 102 4.17 -1.27 17.09
N ILE A 103 5.44 -0.98 16.76
CA ILE A 103 5.89 -0.87 15.39
C ILE A 103 7.15 -1.71 15.21
N SER A 104 7.09 -2.67 14.29
CA SER A 104 8.19 -3.59 13.99
C SER A 104 8.60 -3.44 12.52
N ALA A 105 9.86 -3.12 12.29
CA ALA A 105 10.41 -3.03 10.94
C ALA A 105 10.75 -4.41 10.39
N SER A 106 10.36 -4.69 9.15
CA SER A 106 10.80 -5.84 8.38
C SER A 106 11.43 -5.37 7.07
N GLU A 107 12.64 -5.85 6.77
CA GLU A 107 13.32 -5.52 5.52
C GLU A 107 12.71 -6.33 4.36
N SER A 108 12.42 -5.66 3.25
CA SER A 108 12.06 -6.32 2.01
C SER A 108 13.25 -6.40 1.03
N VAL A 109 13.16 -7.32 0.06
CA VAL A 109 14.24 -7.66 -0.88
C VAL A 109 14.59 -6.50 -1.85
N LYS A 110 13.75 -5.46 -1.97
CA LYS A 110 13.90 -4.36 -2.95
C LYS A 110 13.84 -2.96 -2.33
N SER A 111 14.77 -2.63 -1.43
CA SER A 111 14.93 -1.27 -0.83
C SER A 111 13.73 -0.66 -0.10
N ASP A 112 12.54 -1.26 -0.21
CA ASP A 112 11.35 -0.87 0.51
C ASP A 112 11.42 -1.46 1.93
N ILE A 113 10.95 -0.70 2.91
CA ILE A 113 10.85 -1.15 4.30
C ILE A 113 9.37 -1.37 4.60
N SER A 114 9.03 -2.56 5.10
CA SER A 114 7.70 -2.82 5.62
C SER A 114 7.68 -2.61 7.12
N PHE A 115 6.58 -2.05 7.63
CA PHE A 115 6.33 -1.89 9.05
C PHE A 115 5.09 -2.65 9.43
N ASP A 116 5.26 -3.59 10.34
CA ASP A 116 4.16 -4.26 11.01
C ASP A 116 3.78 -3.42 12.23
N ILE A 117 2.56 -2.90 12.22
CA ILE A 117 2.00 -2.07 13.28
C ILE A 117 0.91 -2.86 13.97
N THR A 118 0.92 -2.88 15.29
CA THR A 118 -0.22 -3.36 16.10
C THR A 118 -0.69 -2.22 16.99
N LEU A 119 -1.98 -1.88 16.90
CA LEU A 119 -2.61 -0.82 17.68
C LEU A 119 -3.59 -1.43 18.67
N GLY A 120 -3.15 -1.55 19.93
CA GLY A 120 -3.86 -2.26 21.00
C GLY A 120 -4.34 -3.66 20.58
N TYR A 121 -5.55 -4.03 21.04
CA TYR A 121 -6.25 -5.25 20.64
C TYR A 121 -7.29 -5.00 19.52
N ILE A 122 -7.11 -3.91 18.76
CA ILE A 122 -8.10 -3.43 17.80
C ILE A 122 -7.72 -3.89 16.39
N LEU A 123 -6.53 -3.50 15.94
CA LEU A 123 -6.10 -3.71 14.57
C LEU A 123 -4.60 -3.96 14.46
N LYS A 124 -4.24 -4.55 13.32
CA LYS A 124 -2.87 -4.67 12.82
C LYS A 124 -2.80 -4.05 11.44
N ALA A 125 -1.66 -3.50 11.08
CA ALA A 125 -1.43 -2.96 9.75
C ALA A 125 -0.03 -3.33 9.24
N VAL A 126 0.10 -3.44 7.92
CA VAL A 126 1.40 -3.38 7.27
C VAL A 126 1.48 -2.12 6.45
N ILE A 127 2.54 -1.35 6.63
CA ILE A 127 2.86 -0.17 5.84
C ILE A 127 4.10 -0.45 5.01
N ILE A 128 4.09 -0.10 3.73
CA ILE A 128 5.29 -0.08 2.88
C ILE A 128 5.76 1.36 2.78
N ILE A 129 7.02 1.59 3.15
CA ILE A 129 7.70 2.86 2.97
C ILE A 129 8.80 2.69 1.93
N ARG A 130 8.84 3.60 0.96
CA ARG A 130 9.94 3.74 0.00
C ARG A 130 10.61 5.09 0.21
N GLY A 131 11.85 5.09 0.69
CA GLY A 131 12.51 6.30 1.18
C GLY A 131 11.82 6.81 2.44
N MET A 132 11.36 8.07 2.45
CA MET A 132 10.60 8.67 3.56
C MET A 132 9.10 8.79 3.26
N MET A 133 8.60 8.08 2.24
CA MET A 133 7.22 8.20 1.76
C MET A 133 6.46 6.91 2.01
N ILE A 134 5.21 7.02 2.48
CA ILE A 134 4.33 5.86 2.61
C ILE A 134 3.72 5.57 1.24
N GLU A 135 4.01 4.40 0.69
CA GLU A 135 3.50 3.99 -0.63
C GLU A 135 2.22 3.17 -0.52
N TRP A 136 2.11 2.35 0.53
CA TRP A 136 1.01 1.41 0.67
C TRP A 136 0.70 1.10 2.14
N ILE A 137 -0.57 0.79 2.41
CA ILE A 137 -1.03 0.27 3.69
C ILE A 137 -2.11 -0.78 3.50
N VAL A 138 -2.09 -1.81 4.36
CA VAL A 138 -3.20 -2.74 4.56
C VAL A 138 -3.53 -2.80 6.04
N VAL A 139 -4.80 -2.63 6.40
CA VAL A 139 -5.29 -2.74 7.78
C VAL A 139 -6.16 -3.97 7.94
N LYS A 140 -5.93 -4.71 9.02
CA LYS A 140 -6.67 -5.92 9.41
C LYS A 140 -7.02 -5.89 10.89
N GLY A 141 -7.97 -6.73 11.29
CA GLY A 141 -8.31 -6.92 12.69
C GLY A 141 -7.18 -7.60 13.45
N TYR A 142 -7.15 -7.39 14.77
CA TYR A 142 -6.09 -7.92 15.63
C TYR A 142 -5.86 -9.44 15.50
N GLU A 143 -6.93 -10.20 15.35
CA GLU A 143 -6.89 -11.67 15.23
C GLU A 143 -6.58 -12.17 13.81
N GLU A 144 -6.53 -11.29 12.81
CA GLU A 144 -6.26 -11.70 11.43
C GLU A 144 -4.76 -11.92 11.19
N SER A 145 -4.45 -12.82 10.25
CA SER A 145 -3.10 -12.97 9.74
C SER A 145 -2.72 -11.74 8.92
N ILE A 146 -1.57 -11.15 9.25
CA ILE A 146 -1.06 -9.99 8.57
C ILE A 146 -0.33 -10.39 7.29
N ASP A 147 -0.75 -9.82 6.15
CA ASP A 147 -0.05 -9.90 4.87
C ASP A 147 -0.42 -8.70 4.00
N LEU A 148 0.45 -8.39 3.04
CA LEU A 148 0.37 -7.20 2.19
C LEU A 148 -0.64 -7.30 1.03
N TRP A 149 -1.10 -8.50 0.71
CA TRP A 149 -1.76 -8.77 -0.57
C TRP A 149 -3.26 -8.93 -0.43
N THR A 150 -3.71 -9.39 0.74
CA THR A 150 -5.12 -9.69 0.97
C THR A 150 -5.76 -8.61 1.84
N GLN A 151 -6.98 -8.25 1.45
CA GLN A 151 -7.82 -7.36 2.25
C GLN A 151 -8.29 -8.09 3.51
N SER A 152 -8.62 -7.31 4.56
CA SER A 152 -9.29 -7.86 5.74
C SER A 152 -10.60 -8.57 5.39
N ARG A 153 -10.91 -9.63 6.13
CA ARG A 153 -12.20 -10.33 6.08
C ARG A 153 -13.35 -9.45 6.61
N HIS A 154 -13.06 -8.51 7.51
CA HIS A 154 -14.05 -7.63 8.10
C HIS A 154 -14.22 -6.35 7.30
N LYS A 155 -15.48 -5.99 6.99
CA LYS A 155 -15.82 -4.80 6.21
C LYS A 155 -15.29 -3.51 6.85
N VAL A 156 -15.27 -3.44 8.18
CA VAL A 156 -14.79 -2.27 8.92
C VAL A 156 -13.32 -1.97 8.61
N PHE A 157 -12.44 -2.97 8.60
CA PHE A 157 -11.00 -2.76 8.36
C PHE A 157 -10.67 -2.56 6.89
N ARG A 158 -11.47 -3.10 5.97
CA ARG A 158 -11.41 -2.68 4.55
C ARG A 158 -11.69 -1.18 4.42
N LYS A 159 -12.68 -0.68 5.15
CA LYS A 159 -13.00 0.75 5.13
C LYS A 159 -11.93 1.61 5.81
N VAL A 160 -11.36 1.14 6.92
CA VAL A 160 -10.21 1.79 7.57
C VAL A 160 -9.01 1.83 6.63
N THR A 161 -8.76 0.76 5.86
CA THR A 161 -7.70 0.75 4.84
C THR A 161 -7.93 1.82 3.78
N GLU A 162 -9.14 1.94 3.24
CA GLU A 162 -9.49 3.01 2.29
C GLU A 162 -9.27 4.41 2.87
N ASN A 163 -9.68 4.64 4.12
CA ASN A 163 -9.51 5.92 4.80
C ASN A 163 -8.03 6.22 5.09
N ALA A 164 -7.23 5.19 5.42
CA ALA A 164 -5.80 5.34 5.62
C ALA A 164 -5.07 5.66 4.30
N LEU A 165 -5.47 5.08 3.18
CA LEU A 165 -4.96 5.47 1.87
C LEU A 165 -5.26 6.94 1.54
N ALA A 166 -6.45 7.43 1.89
CA ALA A 166 -6.77 8.85 1.75
C ALA A 166 -5.92 9.74 2.68
N ALA A 167 -5.66 9.29 3.91
CA ALA A 167 -4.80 10.00 4.86
C ALA A 167 -3.33 10.06 4.38
N ILE A 168 -2.79 8.99 3.79
CA ILE A 168 -1.46 8.99 3.19
C ILE A 168 -1.34 10.12 2.16
N LEU A 169 -2.31 10.21 1.24
CA LEU A 169 -2.32 11.27 0.23
C LEU A 169 -2.49 12.67 0.82
N HIS A 170 -3.22 12.80 1.93
CA HIS A 170 -3.43 14.08 2.59
C HIS A 170 -2.16 14.59 3.30
N PHE A 171 -1.43 13.70 3.97
CA PHE A 171 -0.21 14.04 4.71
C PHE A 171 1.05 13.99 3.84
N ASP A 172 0.93 13.63 2.56
CA ASP A 172 2.06 13.54 1.65
C ASP A 172 2.74 14.91 1.47
N SER A 173 4.04 14.98 1.73
CA SER A 173 4.83 16.20 1.59
C SER A 173 6.18 15.91 0.97
N VAL A 174 6.41 16.46 -0.22
CA VAL A 174 7.69 16.32 -0.93
C VAL A 174 8.80 17.12 -0.25
N GLU A 175 8.47 18.26 0.36
CA GLU A 175 9.44 19.14 1.01
C GLU A 175 9.84 18.61 2.40
N TYR A 176 8.86 18.05 3.14
CA TYR A 176 9.06 17.55 4.51
C TYR A 176 8.45 16.14 4.68
N PRO A 177 9.02 15.10 4.03
CA PRO A 177 8.43 13.76 4.02
C PRO A 177 8.41 13.11 5.41
N GLU A 178 9.38 13.40 6.28
CA GLU A 178 9.39 12.94 7.66
C GLU A 178 8.19 13.43 8.46
N LEU A 179 7.81 14.71 8.30
CA LEU A 179 6.62 15.28 8.94
C LEU A 179 5.34 14.64 8.40
N GLY A 180 5.32 14.26 7.13
CA GLY A 180 4.21 13.55 6.52
C GLY A 180 3.97 12.18 7.17
N VAL A 181 5.05 11.40 7.35
CA VAL A 181 4.96 10.11 8.05
C VAL A 181 4.55 10.29 9.50
N GLN A 182 5.12 11.26 10.22
CA GLN A 182 4.75 11.53 11.62
C GLN A 182 3.27 11.92 11.75
N SER A 183 2.79 12.83 10.90
CA SER A 183 1.39 13.28 10.88
C SER A 183 0.45 12.13 10.58
N PHE A 184 0.79 11.29 9.60
CA PHE A 184 0.05 10.07 9.30
C PHE A 184 -0.01 9.13 10.51
N MET A 185 1.11 8.90 11.20
CA MET A 185 1.17 7.98 12.33
C MET A 185 0.39 8.49 13.55
N ILE A 186 0.41 9.81 13.80
CA ILE A 186 -0.43 10.46 14.82
C ILE A 186 -1.91 10.30 14.46
N TRP A 187 -2.29 10.57 13.22
CA TRP A 187 -3.66 10.36 12.75
C TRP A 187 -4.07 8.88 12.86
N PHE A 188 -3.20 7.96 12.46
CA PHE A 188 -3.47 6.52 12.47
C PHE A 188 -3.67 5.99 13.90
N HIS A 189 -2.94 6.54 14.87
CA HIS A 189 -3.10 6.22 16.30
C HIS A 189 -4.51 6.51 16.82
N THR A 190 -5.21 7.52 16.30
CA THR A 190 -6.60 7.85 16.71
C THR A 190 -7.60 6.71 16.46
N LEU A 191 -7.24 5.73 15.63
CA LEU A 191 -8.02 4.51 15.40
C LEU A 191 -8.01 3.55 16.59
N ILE A 192 -7.21 3.80 17.64
CA ILE A 192 -7.24 2.97 18.84
C ILE A 192 -8.62 2.98 19.51
N ASN A 193 -9.36 4.08 19.37
CA ASN A 193 -10.72 4.20 19.89
C ASN A 193 -11.79 3.86 18.83
N LEU A 194 -11.46 3.11 17.77
CA LEU A 194 -12.37 2.81 16.65
C LEU A 194 -13.76 2.31 17.08
N PHE A 195 -13.83 1.47 18.12
CA PHE A 195 -15.08 0.89 18.63
C PHE A 195 -15.57 1.53 19.94
N ILE A 196 -14.85 2.53 20.45
CA ILE A 196 -15.10 3.15 21.76
C ILE A 196 -15.63 4.58 21.58
N GLU A 197 -15.09 5.32 20.61
CA GLU A 197 -15.46 6.71 20.40
C GLU A 197 -16.74 6.82 19.55
N PRO A 198 -17.78 7.52 20.02
CA PRO A 198 -18.98 7.76 19.22
C PRO A 198 -18.70 8.78 18.11
N CYS A 199 -19.49 8.72 17.04
CA CYS A 199 -19.41 9.68 15.95
C CYS A 199 -19.70 11.11 16.45
N LYS A 200 -18.82 12.07 16.15
CA LYS A 200 -18.95 13.47 16.57
C LYS A 200 -20.24 14.14 16.07
N HIS A 201 -20.65 13.83 14.83
CA HIS A 201 -21.85 14.42 14.23
C HIS A 201 -23.17 13.83 14.79
N CYS A 202 -23.33 12.50 14.83
CA CYS A 202 -24.61 11.88 15.22
C CYS A 202 -24.66 11.32 16.66
N GLY A 203 -23.54 11.29 17.38
CA GLY A 203 -23.44 10.78 18.75
C GLY A 203 -23.54 9.26 18.90
N LEU A 204 -23.71 8.51 17.79
CA LEU A 204 -23.86 7.05 17.81
C LEU A 204 -22.52 6.33 17.63
N HIS A 205 -22.37 5.18 18.27
CA HIS A 205 -21.24 4.27 18.07
C HIS A 205 -21.35 3.42 16.80
N LEU A 206 -22.57 3.24 16.28
CA LEU A 206 -22.82 2.47 15.07
C LEU A 206 -23.83 3.20 14.19
N ASN A 207 -23.54 3.25 12.89
CA ASN A 207 -24.47 3.65 11.84
C ASN A 207 -24.39 2.60 10.73
N LYS A 208 -25.54 2.04 10.32
CA LYS A 208 -25.63 0.94 9.34
C LYS A 208 -24.65 -0.21 9.65
N PHE A 209 -24.57 -0.59 10.93
CA PHE A 209 -23.68 -1.63 11.46
C PHE A 209 -22.18 -1.37 11.27
N SER A 210 -21.78 -0.11 11.03
CA SER A 210 -20.39 0.31 10.95
C SER A 210 -20.08 1.31 12.06
N PRO A 211 -18.94 1.19 12.75
CA PRO A 211 -18.47 2.23 13.65
C PRO A 211 -18.00 3.47 12.86
N PRO A 212 -17.64 4.56 13.56
CA PRO A 212 -17.07 5.74 12.95
C PRO A 212 -15.67 5.42 12.42
N THR A 213 -15.58 4.97 11.17
CA THR A 213 -14.31 4.53 10.55
C THR A 213 -13.46 5.67 10.01
N TRP A 214 -14.02 6.86 9.90
CA TRP A 214 -13.30 8.03 9.41
C TRP A 214 -12.84 8.89 10.59
N ARG A 215 -11.69 9.53 10.40
CA ARG A 215 -11.04 10.43 11.34
C ARG A 215 -10.70 11.70 10.59
N ASP A 216 -11.11 12.85 11.10
CA ASP A 216 -10.74 14.13 10.50
C ASP A 216 -9.22 14.30 10.50
N PHE A 217 -8.67 14.80 9.40
CA PHE A 217 -7.22 14.87 9.22
C PHE A 217 -6.56 15.97 10.07
N HIS A 218 -7.31 16.98 10.52
CA HIS A 218 -6.77 18.08 11.30
C HIS A 218 -6.85 17.82 12.80
N ASN A 219 -7.96 17.25 13.27
CA ASN A 219 -8.22 17.13 14.71
C ASN A 219 -8.42 15.69 15.20
N GLY A 220 -8.48 14.71 14.30
CA GLY A 220 -8.64 13.29 14.65
C GLY A 220 -10.04 12.91 15.12
N GLU A 221 -11.05 13.78 15.01
CA GLU A 221 -12.40 13.47 15.48
C GLU A 221 -13.05 12.34 14.66
N ALA A 222 -13.78 11.46 15.35
CA ALA A 222 -14.39 10.27 14.77
C ALA A 222 -15.72 10.56 14.07
N TYR A 223 -15.86 10.11 12.81
CA TYR A 223 -17.12 10.21 12.06
C TYR A 223 -17.46 8.90 11.31
N HIS A 224 -18.76 8.64 11.17
CA HIS A 224 -19.23 7.70 10.15
C HIS A 224 -19.00 8.29 8.75
N GLU A 225 -18.92 7.41 7.75
CA GLU A 225 -18.75 7.81 6.34
C GLU A 225 -19.78 8.83 5.85
N GLU A 226 -21.04 8.66 6.26
CA GLU A 226 -22.15 9.54 5.88
C GLU A 226 -22.25 10.79 6.76
N CYS A 227 -21.46 10.83 7.83
CA CYS A 227 -21.43 11.92 8.80
C CYS A 227 -20.21 12.84 8.64
N LYS A 228 -19.39 12.58 7.62
CA LYS A 228 -18.23 13.41 7.27
C LYS A 228 -18.70 14.87 7.07
N PRO A 229 -17.96 15.86 7.57
CA PRO A 229 -18.21 17.25 7.21
C PRO A 229 -18.19 17.39 5.68
N ASN A 230 -19.25 17.92 5.09
CA ASN A 230 -19.26 18.19 3.66
C ASN A 230 -18.22 19.27 3.36
N ASN A 231 -17.15 18.92 2.64
CA ASN A 231 -16.26 19.89 2.00
C ASN A 231 -16.99 20.59 0.84
N THR A 232 -18.02 21.38 1.15
CA THR A 232 -18.60 22.38 0.22
C THR A 232 -17.88 23.72 0.29
N SER A 233 -16.67 23.76 0.84
CA SER A 233 -15.84 24.98 0.90
C SER A 233 -14.37 24.71 0.60
N PHE A 234 -14.06 24.06 -0.53
CA PHE A 234 -12.87 24.47 -1.27
C PHE A 234 -13.23 25.75 -2.03
N SER A 235 -13.27 26.87 -1.31
CA SER A 235 -13.15 28.18 -1.92
C SER A 235 -11.79 28.22 -2.60
N ILE A 236 -11.82 28.27 -3.93
CA ILE A 236 -10.71 28.70 -4.78
C ILE A 236 -10.27 30.07 -4.25
N ALA A 237 -9.21 30.11 -3.46
CA ALA A 237 -8.44 31.33 -3.26
C ALA A 237 -7.37 31.34 -4.35
N ARG A 238 -7.55 32.27 -5.28
CA ARG A 238 -6.54 32.73 -6.23
C ARG A 238 -5.41 33.44 -5.52
#